data_AF-A0A3N5T3U5-F1
#
_entry.id   AF-A0A3N5T3U5-F1
#
_cell.length_a   1.000
_cell.length_b   1.000
_cell.length_c   1.000
_cell.angle_alpha   90.00
_cell.angle_beta   90.00
_cell.angle_gamma   90.00
#
_symmetry.space_group_name_H-M   'P 1'
#
loop_
_entity.id
_entity.type
_entity.pdbx_description
1 polymer ?
#
loop_
_entity_poly.entity_id
_entity_poly.type
_entity_poly.pdbx_seq_one_letter_code
_entity_poly.pdbx_strand_id
1 'polypeptide(L)' 'MEQLINELKVRIVEILDLAGASPATMDADGPLVGGTLGLDSIDVLEMVIMIEKDYGVRIDNRELGEKVFASL' A
#
# COMPACT_ATOMS: atom_id res chain seq x y z
N MET A 1 -11.98 12.90 1.94
CA MET A 1 -10.57 12.49 1.72
C MET A 1 -10.20 11.32 2.62
N GLU A 2 -10.49 11.39 3.92
CA GLU A 2 -10.27 10.26 4.87
C GLU A 2 -10.96 8.94 4.50
N GLN A 3 -12.13 8.98 3.85
CA GLN A 3 -12.82 7.75 3.43
C GLN A 3 -12.01 6.94 2.40
N LEU A 4 -11.38 7.62 1.44
CA LEU A 4 -10.57 6.95 0.41
C LEU A 4 -9.28 6.36 1.00
N ILE A 5 -8.66 7.07 1.93
CA ILE A 5 -7.47 6.61 2.65
C ILE A 5 -7.81 5.36 3.49
N ASN A 6 -8.93 5.37 4.22
CA ASN A 6 -9.36 4.21 4.99
C ASN A 6 -9.71 3.00 4.11
N GLU A 7 -10.35 3.23 2.97
CA GLU A 7 -10.64 2.17 2.00
C GLU A 7 -9.35 1.54 1.46
N LEU A 8 -8.38 2.38 1.05
CA LEU A 8 -7.06 1.89 0.64
C LEU A 8 -6.36 1.11 1.76
N LYS A 9 -6.39 1.60 3.00
CA LYS A 9 -5.78 0.91 4.16
C LYS A 9 -6.36 -0.48 4.36
N VAL A 10 -7.69 -0.61 4.31
CA VAL A 10 -8.36 -1.92 4.43
C VAL A 10 -7.93 -2.83 3.29
N ARG A 11 -7.95 -2.34 2.06
CA ARG A 11 -7.54 -3.12 0.87
C ARG A 11 -6.10 -3.58 0.97
N ILE A 12 -5.18 -2.68 1.32
CA ILE A 12 -3.75 -2.97 1.48
C ILE A 12 -3.53 -4.08 2.52
N VAL A 13 -4.21 -4.01 3.67
CA VAL A 13 -4.12 -5.05 4.72
C VAL A 13 -4.69 -6.39 4.25
N GLU A 14 -5.82 -6.38 3.52
CA GLU A 14 -6.42 -7.60 2.97
C GLU A 14 -5.55 -8.26 1.90
N ILE A 15 -4.86 -7.48 1.06
CA ILE A 15 -4.06 -7.99 -0.05
C ILE A 15 -2.72 -8.52 0.44
N LEU A 16 -2.07 -7.78 1.32
CA LEU A 16 -0.75 -8.11 1.84
C LEU A 16 -0.81 -9.15 2.96
N ASP A 17 -2.03 -9.64 3.27
CA ASP A 17 -2.33 -10.58 4.36
C ASP A 17 -1.49 -10.28 5.61
N LEU A 18 -1.46 -8.99 5.98
CA LEU A 18 -0.58 -8.49 7.03
C LEU A 18 -1.08 -9.03 8.36
N ALA A 19 -0.55 -10.20 8.74
CA ALA A 19 -0.92 -10.94 9.93
C ALA A 19 -0.69 -10.08 11.19
N GLY A 20 -1.73 -9.34 11.61
CA GLY A 20 -1.72 -8.48 12.78
C GLY A 20 -1.62 -6.97 12.51
N ALA A 21 -1.53 -6.51 11.26
CA ALA A 21 -1.66 -5.08 10.97
C ALA A 21 -3.15 -4.71 10.95
N SER A 22 -3.55 -3.76 11.80
CA SER A 22 -4.89 -3.21 11.74
C SER A 22 -4.90 -2.00 10.78
N PRO A 23 -5.83 -1.92 9.81
CA PRO A 23 -5.92 -0.75 8.93
C PRO A 23 -6.14 0.54 9.73
N ALA A 24 -6.75 0.45 10.92
CA ALA A 24 -6.91 1.58 11.85
C ALA A 24 -5.60 2.02 12.53
N THR A 25 -4.61 1.13 12.68
CA THR A 25 -3.29 1.43 13.27
C THR A 25 -2.25 1.78 12.23
N MET A 26 -2.60 1.67 10.95
CA MET A 26 -1.73 1.99 9.83
C MET A 26 -1.57 3.50 9.74
N ASP A 27 -0.34 3.98 9.87
CA ASP A 27 -0.03 5.39 9.66
C ASP A 27 -0.11 5.69 8.16
N ALA A 28 -0.92 6.66 7.78
CA ALA A 28 -1.02 7.07 6.38
C ALA A 28 0.25 7.83 5.99
N ASP A 29 0.69 8.74 6.84
CA ASP A 29 1.84 9.60 6.59
C ASP A 29 3.18 8.87 6.82
N GLY A 30 3.13 7.62 7.32
CA GLY A 30 4.30 6.81 7.66
C GLY A 30 4.82 5.96 6.49
N PRO A 31 6.11 5.55 6.55
CA PRO A 31 6.70 4.68 5.55
C PRO A 31 5.99 3.31 5.53
N LEU A 32 5.35 2.96 4.42
CA LEU A 32 4.75 1.63 4.26
C LEU A 32 5.85 0.58 3.97
N VAL A 33 6.77 0.90 3.06
CA VAL A 33 7.91 0.05 2.70
C VAL A 33 9.03 0.19 3.72
N GLY A 34 9.51 -0.93 4.27
CA GLY A 34 10.58 -0.93 5.27
C GLY A 34 10.24 -0.22 6.58
N GLY A 35 8.95 0.11 6.80
CA GLY A 35 8.44 0.70 8.03
C GLY A 35 7.94 -0.34 9.03
N THR A 36 7.04 0.07 9.91
CA THR A 36 6.47 -0.78 10.99
C THR A 36 5.58 -1.91 10.47
N LEU A 37 5.13 -1.82 9.22
CA LEU A 37 4.34 -2.86 8.54
C LEU A 37 5.20 -4.01 8.03
N GLY A 38 6.54 -3.84 7.98
CA GLY A 38 7.44 -4.90 7.56
C GLY A 38 7.34 -5.28 6.08
N LEU A 39 6.77 -4.40 5.25
CA LEU A 39 6.61 -4.66 3.81
C LEU A 39 7.96 -4.82 3.13
N ASP A 40 8.08 -5.89 2.35
CA ASP A 40 9.23 -6.17 1.52
C ASP A 40 9.02 -5.69 0.07
N SER A 41 10.06 -5.84 -0.77
CA SER A 41 10.00 -5.41 -2.16
C SER A 41 9.03 -6.22 -3.04
N ILE A 42 8.56 -7.39 -2.58
CA ILE A 42 7.57 -8.24 -3.26
C ILE A 42 6.17 -7.72 -2.93
N ASP A 43 5.91 -7.39 -1.67
CA ASP A 43 4.64 -6.81 -1.21
C ASP A 43 4.29 -5.53 -1.97
N VAL A 44 5.29 -4.66 -2.18
CA VAL A 44 5.13 -3.42 -2.96
C VAL A 44 4.69 -3.72 -4.40
N LEU A 45 5.20 -4.79 -4.98
CA LEU A 45 4.91 -5.19 -6.36
C LEU A 45 3.48 -5.73 -6.47
N GLU A 46 2.99 -6.47 -5.47
CA GLU A 46 1.58 -6.87 -5.40
C GLU A 46 0.65 -5.67 -5.21
N MET A 47 1.02 -4.68 -4.38
CA MET A 47 0.25 -3.45 -4.23
C MET A 47 0.14 -2.67 -5.55
N VAL A 48 1.24 -2.52 -6.29
CA VAL A 48 1.25 -1.89 -7.62
C VAL A 48 0.23 -2.59 -8.51
N ILE A 49 0.36 -3.91 -8.67
CA ILE A 49 -0.49 -4.72 -9.56
C ILE A 49 -1.97 -4.61 -9.17
N MET A 50 -2.28 -4.55 -7.87
CA MET A 50 -3.64 -4.33 -7.42
C MET A 50 -4.15 -2.96 -7.81
N ILE A 51 -3.42 -1.88 -7.54
CA ILE A 51 -3.86 -0.52 -7.89
C ILE A 51 -4.07 -0.41 -9.41
N GLU A 52 -3.20 -1.03 -10.21
CA GLU A 52 -3.38 -1.06 -11.67
C GLU A 52 -4.66 -1.77 -12.08
N LYS A 53 -5.06 -2.83 -11.37
CA LYS A 53 -6.28 -3.61 -11.64
C LYS A 53 -7.56 -2.94 -11.10
N ASP A 54 -7.54 -2.47 -9.86
CA ASP A 54 -8.73 -1.93 -9.17
C ASP A 54 -9.03 -0.50 -9.61
N TYR A 55 -8.00 0.32 -9.85
CA TYR A 55 -8.17 1.73 -10.22
C TYR A 55 -7.85 2.02 -11.69
N GLY A 56 -7.34 1.04 -12.45
CA GLY A 56 -7.01 1.22 -13.86
C GLY A 56 -5.81 2.15 -14.10
N VAL A 57 -4.98 2.37 -13.09
CA VAL A 57 -3.84 3.31 -13.12
C VAL A 57 -2.58 2.53 -13.46
N ARG A 58 -1.85 2.90 -14.51
CA ARG A 58 -0.59 2.20 -14.85
C ARG A 58 0.60 2.86 -14.17
N ILE A 59 1.38 2.10 -13.41
CA ILE A 59 2.64 2.55 -12.81
C ILE A 59 3.78 2.02 -13.67
N ASP A 60 4.08 2.74 -14.75
CA ASP A 60 5.15 2.39 -15.70
C ASP A 60 6.58 2.49 -15.12
N ASN A 61 6.74 3.00 -13.89
CA ASN A 61 8.05 3.18 -13.29
C ASN A 61 8.12 2.57 -11.88
N ARG A 62 9.02 1.60 -11.72
CA ARG A 62 9.30 0.92 -10.44
C ARG A 62 9.73 1.90 -9.34
N GLU A 63 10.55 2.91 -9.67
CA GLU A 63 10.94 3.96 -8.72
C GLU A 63 9.75 4.85 -8.33
N LEU A 64 8.79 5.04 -9.24
CA LEU A 64 7.56 5.77 -8.97
C LEU A 64 6.64 4.93 -8.08
N GLY A 65 6.56 3.61 -8.30
CA GLY A 65 5.91 2.68 -7.39
C GLY A 65 6.49 2.77 -5.98
N GLU A 66 7.81 2.63 -5.84
CA GLU A 66 8.47 2.76 -4.53
C GLU A 66 8.21 4.11 -3.84
N LYS A 67 8.09 5.20 -4.60
CA LYS A 67 7.76 6.53 -4.07
C LYS A 67 6.28 6.70 -3.73
N VAL A 68 5.38 6.21 -4.57
CA VAL A 68 3.92 6.31 -4.38
C VAL A 68 3.48 5.42 -3.23
N PHE A 69 4.12 4.26 -3.06
CA PHE A 69 3.91 3.36 -1.93
C PHE A 69 4.82 3.68 -0.75
N ALA A 70 5.56 4.80 -0.77
CA ALA A 70 6.31 5.23 0.40
C ALA A 70 5.36 5.67 1.51
N SER A 71 4.25 6.34 1.19
CA SER A 71 3.24 6.82 2.17
C SER A 71 1.87 6.93 1.50
N LEU A 72 0.81 6.97 2.31
CA LEU A 72 -0.62 6.94 1.96
C LEU A 72 -1.28 8.33 1.93
#